data_AF-A0A9Q3EB68-F1
#
_entry.id   AF-A0A9Q3EB68-F1
#
_cell.length_a   1.000
_cell.length_b   1.000
_cell.length_c   1.000
_cell.angle_alpha   90.00
_cell.angle_beta   90.00
_cell.angle_gamma   90.00
#
_symmetry.space_group_name_H-M   'P 1'
#
loop_
_entity.id
_entity.type
_entity.pdbx_description
1 polymer ?
#
loop_
_entity_poly.entity_id
_entity_poly.type
_entity_poly.pdbx_seq_one_letter_code
_entity_poly.pdbx_strand_id
1 'polypeptide(L)'
;ATLTPGLEQYYADFITMTRVIEYALGVRCETDLSKAMERSKSSKNVLHAIRAAIPLLPIYMAKAGLKNSASELVEKLTSFSKPQGYVTSTPENESPEDFYISRQKMGYHKLKEPSGHQKFLRKRIHSAEIVPASDVSDDQQEKSWKKSKTSKSCITTIAMSKRWQWAGPAASMVPHTIGPAGYDDHMYYSFGGVAEANFDSYMQTMCNQDHLAQAQKRNEIPYGHGEFSLATNFNATDDQLRAWGDAQRFRFSQENYWTFWSFRLGAPTEPDLTPQFIKQWSYLQAVESGVWPREPSEYFNPSVCEPYTNNTQNASNT
;
A
#
# COMPACT_ATOMS: atom_id res chain seq x y z
N ALA A 1 14.82 -12.59 -11.44
CA ALA A 1 13.54 -12.50 -12.21
C ALA A 1 12.86 -13.82 -12.21
N THR A 2 13.64 -14.90 -12.21
CA THR A 2 13.18 -16.27 -12.29
C THR A 2 12.35 -16.71 -11.09
N LEU A 3 12.33 -15.95 -9.99
CA LEU A 3 11.59 -16.29 -8.78
C LEU A 3 10.09 -15.99 -8.85
N THR A 4 9.64 -15.09 -9.73
CA THR A 4 8.22 -14.76 -9.92
C THR A 4 7.82 -14.59 -11.39
N PRO A 5 8.00 -15.63 -12.25
CA PRO A 5 7.55 -15.57 -13.64
C PRO A 5 6.07 -15.21 -13.73
N GLY A 6 5.73 -14.26 -14.61
CA GLY A 6 4.35 -13.83 -14.81
C GLY A 6 3.81 -12.81 -13.81
N LEU A 7 4.61 -12.30 -12.85
CA LEU A 7 4.19 -11.25 -11.93
C LEU A 7 3.70 -9.99 -12.65
N GLU A 8 4.43 -9.56 -13.69
CA GLU A 8 4.06 -8.44 -14.56
C GLU A 8 2.66 -8.63 -15.15
N GLN A 9 2.43 -9.80 -15.77
CA GLN A 9 1.15 -10.16 -16.39
C GLN A 9 0.03 -10.21 -15.34
N TYR A 10 0.27 -10.84 -14.20
CA TYR A 10 -0.68 -10.95 -13.09
C TYR A 10 -1.14 -9.57 -12.62
N TYR A 11 -0.20 -8.67 -12.32
CA TYR A 11 -0.53 -7.34 -11.82
C TYR A 11 -1.30 -6.55 -12.86
N ALA A 12 -0.87 -6.61 -14.11
CA ALA A 12 -1.51 -5.86 -15.16
C ALA A 12 -2.91 -6.40 -15.49
N ASP A 13 -3.15 -7.71 -15.33
CA ASP A 13 -4.48 -8.31 -15.32
C ASP A 13 -5.31 -7.87 -14.10
N PHE A 14 -4.71 -7.82 -12.91
CA PHE A 14 -5.37 -7.38 -11.67
C PHE A 14 -5.83 -5.92 -11.75
N ILE A 15 -4.98 -5.01 -12.22
CA ILE A 15 -5.32 -3.61 -12.44
C ILE A 15 -6.40 -3.49 -13.50
N THR A 16 -6.27 -4.20 -14.62
CA THR A 16 -7.28 -4.22 -15.68
C THR A 16 -8.65 -4.64 -15.14
N MET A 17 -8.73 -5.76 -14.43
CA MET A 17 -9.97 -6.22 -13.80
C MET A 17 -10.56 -5.17 -12.85
N THR A 18 -9.72 -4.56 -12.01
CA THR A 18 -10.15 -3.51 -11.07
C THR A 18 -10.79 -2.35 -11.82
N ARG A 19 -10.17 -1.87 -12.91
CA ARG A 19 -10.72 -0.77 -13.72
C ARG A 19 -12.01 -1.13 -14.45
N VAL A 20 -12.15 -2.37 -14.93
CA VAL A 20 -13.40 -2.87 -15.52
C VAL A 20 -14.53 -2.83 -14.49
N ILE A 21 -14.27 -3.30 -13.27
CA ILE A 21 -15.27 -3.30 -12.20
C ILE A 21 -15.65 -1.87 -11.79
N GLU A 22 -14.66 -0.98 -11.63
CA GLU A 22 -14.88 0.45 -11.34
C GLU A 22 -15.73 1.14 -12.40
N TYR A 23 -15.35 0.97 -13.68
CA TYR A 23 -16.09 1.51 -14.80
C TYR A 23 -17.56 1.06 -14.78
N ALA A 24 -17.76 -0.24 -14.56
CA ALA A 24 -19.09 -0.82 -14.55
C ALA A 24 -19.92 -0.35 -13.33
N LEU A 25 -19.28 -0.06 -12.20
CA LEU A 25 -19.89 0.59 -11.01
C LEU A 25 -20.15 2.10 -11.19
N GLY A 26 -19.83 2.66 -12.36
CA GLY A 26 -19.97 4.07 -12.68
C GLY A 26 -18.94 4.96 -11.97
N VAL A 27 -17.82 4.39 -11.51
CA VAL A 27 -16.66 5.15 -11.03
C VAL A 27 -15.97 5.75 -12.26
N ARG A 28 -15.68 7.06 -12.21
CA ARG A 28 -15.03 7.75 -13.32
C ARG A 28 -13.55 7.89 -13.00
N CYS A 29 -12.71 7.28 -13.82
CA CYS A 29 -11.27 7.51 -13.77
C CYS A 29 -10.90 8.64 -14.72
N GLU A 30 -9.85 9.38 -14.39
CA GLU A 30 -9.26 10.41 -15.26
C GLU A 30 -8.46 9.82 -16.44
N THR A 31 -8.40 8.49 -16.55
CA THR A 31 -7.64 7.79 -17.60
C THR A 31 -8.57 7.19 -18.65
N ASP A 32 -8.06 7.09 -19.87
CA ASP A 32 -8.67 6.26 -20.91
C ASP A 32 -8.56 4.78 -20.52
N LEU A 33 -9.71 4.13 -20.37
CA LEU A 33 -9.81 2.71 -20.05
C LEU A 33 -9.86 1.81 -21.29
N SER A 34 -9.83 2.37 -22.50
CA SER A 34 -9.89 1.61 -23.76
C SER A 34 -8.85 0.49 -23.81
N LYS A 35 -7.60 0.78 -23.42
CA LYS A 35 -6.52 -0.21 -23.36
C LYS A 35 -6.79 -1.33 -22.36
N ALA A 36 -7.34 -1.00 -21.19
CA ALA A 36 -7.76 -1.98 -20.19
C ALA A 36 -8.87 -2.86 -20.77
N MET A 37 -9.88 -2.25 -21.39
CA MET A 37 -11.00 -2.95 -22.02
C MET A 37 -10.50 -3.90 -23.12
N GLU A 38 -9.65 -3.44 -24.04
CA GLU A 38 -9.09 -4.28 -25.10
C GLU A 38 -8.29 -5.45 -24.54
N ARG A 39 -7.40 -5.21 -23.57
CA ARG A 39 -6.64 -6.27 -22.91
C ARG A 39 -7.56 -7.29 -22.23
N SER A 40 -8.62 -6.84 -21.58
CA SER A 40 -9.54 -7.73 -20.88
C SER A 40 -10.34 -8.65 -21.80
N LYS A 41 -10.46 -8.33 -23.10
CA LYS A 41 -11.09 -9.23 -24.08
C LYS A 41 -10.26 -10.49 -24.37
N SER A 42 -8.94 -10.39 -24.28
CA SER A 42 -8.01 -11.49 -24.61
C SER A 42 -7.38 -12.15 -23.39
N SER A 43 -7.36 -11.48 -22.23
CA SER A 43 -6.77 -12.05 -21.01
C SER A 43 -7.68 -13.09 -20.36
N LYS A 44 -7.27 -14.36 -20.41
CA LYS A 44 -7.95 -15.48 -19.72
C LYS A 44 -8.12 -15.20 -18.23
N ASN A 45 -7.09 -14.68 -17.56
CA ASN A 45 -7.12 -14.37 -16.14
C ASN A 45 -8.18 -13.33 -15.80
N VAL A 46 -8.24 -12.24 -16.58
CA VAL A 46 -9.25 -11.19 -16.37
C VAL A 46 -10.66 -11.74 -16.58
N LEU A 47 -10.88 -12.52 -17.63
CA LEU A 47 -12.19 -13.14 -17.90
C LEU A 47 -12.62 -14.09 -16.79
N HIS A 48 -11.72 -14.95 -16.29
CA HIS A 48 -12.01 -15.83 -15.16
C HIS A 48 -12.34 -15.05 -13.90
N ALA A 49 -11.57 -14.00 -13.60
CA ALA A 49 -11.78 -13.21 -12.41
C ALA A 49 -13.08 -12.38 -12.47
N ILE A 50 -13.42 -11.80 -13.62
CA ILE A 50 -14.72 -11.14 -13.84
C ILE A 50 -15.87 -12.14 -13.63
N ARG A 51 -15.80 -13.34 -14.22
CA ARG A 51 -16.82 -14.39 -14.03
C ARG A 51 -16.99 -14.78 -12.56
N ALA A 52 -15.88 -14.87 -11.81
CA ALA A 52 -15.92 -15.13 -10.37
C ALA A 52 -16.50 -13.96 -9.56
N ALA A 53 -16.30 -12.71 -10.00
CA ALA A 53 -16.82 -11.52 -9.34
C ALA A 53 -18.33 -11.31 -9.56
N ILE A 54 -18.86 -11.65 -10.73
CA ILE A 54 -20.28 -11.47 -11.11
C ILE A 54 -21.26 -11.91 -10.01
N PRO A 55 -21.22 -13.15 -9.47
CA PRO A 55 -22.17 -13.58 -8.45
C PRO A 55 -22.00 -12.87 -7.10
N LEU A 56 -20.84 -12.25 -6.84
CA LEU A 56 -20.55 -11.55 -5.60
C LEU A 56 -21.02 -10.09 -5.63
N LEU A 57 -21.07 -9.47 -6.81
CA LEU A 57 -21.39 -8.05 -6.96
C LEU A 57 -22.76 -7.66 -6.37
N PRO A 58 -23.87 -8.39 -6.61
CA PRO A 58 -25.15 -8.04 -5.99
C PRO A 58 -25.09 -8.02 -4.45
N ILE A 59 -24.32 -8.94 -3.85
CA ILE A 59 -24.16 -9.05 -2.39
C ILE A 59 -23.44 -7.80 -1.85
N TYR A 60 -22.31 -7.44 -2.44
CA TYR A 60 -21.51 -6.31 -1.98
C TYR A 60 -22.16 -4.96 -2.31
N MET A 61 -22.83 -4.85 -3.46
CA MET A 61 -23.61 -3.66 -3.82
C MET A 61 -24.78 -3.44 -2.87
N ALA A 62 -25.50 -4.51 -2.47
CA ALA A 62 -26.55 -4.40 -1.48
C ALA A 62 -26.02 -3.92 -0.12
N LYS A 63 -24.86 -4.44 0.33
CA LYS A 63 -24.16 -3.98 1.54
C LYS A 63 -23.75 -2.51 1.44
N ALA A 64 -23.36 -2.05 0.25
CA ALA A 64 -23.00 -0.66 -0.03
C ALA A 64 -24.22 0.26 -0.30
N GLY A 65 -25.46 -0.24 -0.22
CA GLY A 65 -26.66 0.54 -0.50
C GLY A 65 -26.95 0.83 -1.98
N LEU A 66 -26.25 0.16 -2.92
CA LEU A 66 -26.34 0.36 -4.37
C LEU A 66 -27.36 -0.59 -5.05
N LYS A 67 -28.56 -0.74 -4.47
CA LYS A 67 -29.51 -1.80 -4.86
C LYS A 67 -30.02 -1.73 -6.30
N ASN A 68 -30.17 -0.52 -6.86
CA ASN A 68 -30.79 -0.32 -8.18
C ASN A 68 -29.83 -0.51 -9.37
N SER A 69 -28.54 -0.77 -9.12
CA SER A 69 -27.52 -0.86 -10.18
C SER A 69 -26.94 -2.26 -10.37
N ALA A 70 -27.34 -3.25 -9.54
CA ALA A 70 -26.72 -4.56 -9.53
C ALA A 70 -27.06 -5.42 -10.76
N SER A 71 -28.32 -5.45 -11.20
CA SER A 71 -28.74 -6.23 -12.38
C SER A 71 -28.11 -5.68 -13.67
N GLU A 72 -28.12 -4.37 -13.86
CA GLU A 72 -27.49 -3.70 -15.01
C GLU A 72 -25.98 -3.95 -15.04
N LEU A 73 -25.32 -3.91 -13.87
CA LEU A 73 -23.90 -4.21 -13.74
C LEU A 73 -23.58 -5.66 -14.12
N VAL A 74 -24.34 -6.60 -13.55
CA VAL A 74 -24.20 -8.03 -13.84
C VAL A 74 -24.38 -8.28 -15.34
N GLU A 75 -25.36 -7.64 -15.97
CA GLU A 75 -25.59 -7.77 -17.41
C GLU A 75 -24.42 -7.23 -18.24
N LYS A 76 -23.92 -6.03 -17.92
CA LYS A 76 -22.75 -5.43 -18.58
C LYS A 76 -21.50 -6.29 -18.45
N LEU A 77 -21.21 -6.82 -17.26
CA LEU A 77 -20.05 -7.68 -17.05
C LEU A 77 -20.23 -9.06 -17.67
N THR A 78 -21.46 -9.59 -17.67
CA THR A 78 -21.76 -10.88 -18.31
C THR A 78 -21.56 -10.78 -19.82
N SER A 79 -22.08 -9.72 -20.46
CA SER A 79 -21.88 -9.50 -21.90
C SER A 79 -20.41 -9.30 -22.24
N PHE A 80 -19.66 -8.59 -21.37
CA PHE A 80 -18.21 -8.43 -21.48
C PHE A 80 -17.47 -9.78 -21.40
N SER A 81 -17.91 -10.69 -20.54
CA SER A 81 -17.25 -11.98 -20.29
C SER A 81 -17.57 -13.07 -21.31
N LYS A 82 -18.52 -12.85 -22.22
CA LYS A 82 -18.84 -13.81 -23.28
C LYS A 82 -17.68 -13.86 -24.28
N PRO A 83 -17.25 -15.05 -24.72
CA PRO A 83 -16.30 -15.14 -25.82
C PRO A 83 -16.88 -14.37 -27.01
N GLN A 84 -16.20 -13.31 -27.46
CA GLN A 84 -16.49 -12.77 -28.79
C GLN A 84 -16.17 -13.91 -29.74
N GLY A 85 -17.15 -14.31 -30.56
CA GLY A 85 -17.04 -15.44 -31.46
C GLY A 85 -15.81 -15.30 -32.33
N TYR A 86 -14.70 -15.88 -31.89
CA TYR A 86 -13.58 -16.15 -32.77
C TYR A 86 -14.08 -17.18 -33.76
N VAL A 87 -14.03 -16.83 -35.04
CA VAL A 87 -14.12 -17.80 -36.13
C VAL A 87 -13.01 -18.81 -35.88
N THR A 88 -13.38 -19.96 -35.32
CA THR A 88 -12.43 -21.04 -35.02
C THR A 88 -12.06 -21.73 -36.31
N SER A 89 -10.84 -21.53 -36.79
CA SER A 89 -10.08 -22.65 -37.33
C SER A 89 -9.72 -23.54 -36.15
N THR A 90 -10.27 -24.74 -36.14
CA THR A 90 -10.13 -25.80 -35.13
C THR A 90 -8.69 -26.01 -34.66
N PRO A 91 -8.43 -25.95 -33.35
CA PRO A 91 -7.36 -26.72 -32.73
C PRO A 91 -7.94 -27.85 -31.87
N GLU A 92 -7.18 -28.94 -31.85
CA GLU A 92 -7.53 -30.24 -31.28
C GLU A 92 -7.81 -30.24 -29.76
N ASN A 93 -8.64 -31.21 -29.40
CA ASN A 93 -9.08 -31.62 -28.06
C ASN A 93 -8.08 -31.43 -26.91
N GLU A 94 -8.44 -30.58 -25.95
CA GLU A 94 -8.06 -30.79 -24.54
C GLU A 94 -9.33 -30.88 -23.69
N SER A 95 -9.42 -31.97 -22.92
CA SER A 95 -10.56 -32.36 -22.08
C SER A 95 -10.68 -31.47 -20.83
N PRO A 96 -11.88 -30.96 -20.51
CA PRO A 96 -12.11 -30.15 -19.31
C PRO A 96 -12.55 -31.03 -18.13
N GLU A 97 -11.69 -31.92 -17.65
CA GLU A 97 -11.84 -32.54 -16.33
C GLU A 97 -10.47 -32.52 -15.64
N ASP A 98 -10.22 -31.48 -14.84
CA ASP A 98 -9.34 -31.50 -13.66
C ASP A 98 -9.12 -30.08 -13.16
N PHE A 99 -10.07 -29.49 -12.42
CA PHE A 99 -9.79 -28.42 -11.45
C PHE A 99 -10.95 -28.28 -10.45
N TYR A 100 -11.24 -29.37 -9.73
CA TYR A 100 -11.97 -29.28 -8.47
C TYR A 100 -10.96 -29.27 -7.33
N ILE A 101 -10.59 -28.07 -6.87
CA ILE A 101 -9.89 -27.94 -5.59
C ILE A 101 -10.92 -28.21 -4.48
N SER A 102 -10.72 -29.34 -3.81
CA SER A 102 -11.42 -29.74 -2.58
C SER A 102 -11.35 -28.62 -1.55
N ARG A 103 -12.51 -28.05 -1.20
CA ARG A 103 -12.67 -27.18 -0.02
C ARG A 103 -12.48 -28.04 1.23
N GLN A 104 -11.26 -28.11 1.76
CA GLN A 104 -11.08 -28.50 3.14
C GLN A 104 -11.72 -27.44 4.04
N LYS A 105 -12.63 -27.89 4.92
CA LYS A 105 -13.27 -27.09 5.96
C LYS A 105 -12.19 -26.50 6.88
N MET A 106 -11.85 -25.23 6.71
CA MET A 106 -11.16 -24.49 7.78
C MET A 106 -12.16 -24.29 8.93
N GLY A 107 -11.92 -24.99 10.03
CA GLY A 107 -12.67 -24.82 11.26
C GLY A 107 -12.45 -23.41 11.81
N TYR A 108 -13.51 -22.61 11.85
CA TYR A 108 -13.52 -21.36 12.59
C TYR A 108 -13.51 -21.68 14.08
N HIS A 109 -12.34 -21.56 14.73
CA HIS A 109 -12.28 -21.44 16.18
C HIS A 109 -12.84 -20.07 16.56
N LYS A 110 -13.96 -20.10 17.29
CA LYS A 110 -14.63 -18.94 17.86
C LYS A 110 -13.70 -18.32 18.91
N LEU A 111 -12.98 -17.24 18.55
CA LEU A 111 -12.20 -16.46 19.50
C LEU A 111 -13.16 -15.83 20.52
N LYS A 112 -12.93 -16.10 21.81
CA LYS A 112 -13.64 -15.45 22.92
C LYS A 112 -13.26 -13.97 22.93
N GLU A 113 -14.26 -13.10 22.94
CA GLU A 113 -14.05 -11.67 23.21
C GLU A 113 -13.47 -11.49 24.62
N PRO A 114 -12.38 -10.72 24.79
CA PRO A 114 -11.94 -10.30 26.11
C PRO A 114 -12.91 -9.26 26.65
N SER A 115 -13.63 -9.63 27.70
CA SER A 115 -14.44 -8.73 28.52
C SER A 115 -13.51 -7.80 29.31
N GLY A 116 -13.40 -6.54 28.88
CA GLY A 116 -12.62 -5.53 29.59
C GLY A 116 -12.86 -4.13 29.06
N HIS A 117 -13.90 -3.46 29.57
CA HIS A 117 -14.11 -2.03 29.38
C HIS A 117 -12.97 -1.24 30.05
N GLN A 118 -12.01 -0.74 29.28
CA GLN A 118 -11.18 0.38 29.71
C GLN A 118 -11.68 1.66 29.03
N LYS A 119 -12.34 2.50 29.84
CA LYS A 119 -12.75 3.86 29.46
C LYS A 119 -11.50 4.72 29.26
N PHE A 120 -11.14 4.99 28.01
CA PHE A 120 -10.20 6.06 27.70
C PHE A 120 -10.90 7.43 27.82
N LEU A 121 -10.49 8.20 28.81
CA LEU A 121 -10.89 9.59 29.04
C LEU A 121 -10.36 10.47 27.90
N ARG A 122 -11.27 11.00 27.08
CA ARG A 122 -10.99 12.13 26.17
C ARG A 122 -10.70 13.38 27.01
N LYS A 123 -9.44 13.76 27.13
CA LYS A 123 -9.05 15.10 27.57
C LYS A 123 -8.88 15.97 26.32
N ARG A 124 -9.84 16.87 26.07
CA ARG A 124 -9.68 17.95 25.08
C ARG A 124 -8.58 18.88 25.57
N ILE A 125 -7.55 19.09 24.76
CA ILE A 125 -6.63 20.22 24.90
C ILE A 125 -7.01 21.22 23.81
N HIS A 126 -7.48 22.39 24.23
CA HIS A 126 -7.51 23.59 23.43
C HIS A 126 -6.11 24.19 23.40
N SER A 127 -5.61 24.55 22.22
CA SER A 127 -4.95 25.84 21.92
C SER A 127 -4.31 25.79 20.53
N ALA A 128 -4.93 26.49 19.57
CA ALA A 128 -4.25 27.21 18.48
C ALA A 128 -5.30 28.15 17.84
N GLU A 129 -4.90 29.40 17.61
CA GLU A 129 -5.74 30.57 17.36
C GLU A 129 -6.67 30.46 16.14
N ILE A 130 -7.91 30.91 16.33
CA ILE A 130 -8.95 31.00 15.30
C ILE A 130 -9.07 32.46 14.87
N VAL A 131 -8.86 32.72 13.57
CA VAL A 131 -9.31 33.92 12.86
C VAL A 131 -10.85 33.94 12.89
N PRO A 132 -11.53 35.06 13.21
CA PRO A 132 -12.98 35.06 13.39
C PRO A 132 -13.68 34.84 12.04
N ALA A 133 -14.25 33.65 11.85
CA ALA A 133 -15.20 33.39 10.78
C ALA A 133 -16.57 33.96 11.19
N SER A 134 -17.08 34.85 10.34
CA SER A 134 -18.42 35.43 10.40
C SER A 134 -19.51 34.36 10.58
N ASP A 135 -20.49 34.67 11.44
CA ASP A 135 -21.71 33.90 11.71
C ASP A 135 -22.37 33.36 10.43
N VAL A 136 -22.20 32.06 10.17
CA VAL A 136 -23.03 31.30 9.24
C VAL A 136 -23.81 30.30 10.08
N SER A 137 -25.14 30.47 10.11
CA SER A 137 -26.06 29.63 10.87
C SER A 137 -25.86 28.13 10.57
N ASP A 138 -25.79 27.31 11.62
CA ASP A 138 -25.66 25.83 11.59
C ASP A 138 -26.64 25.15 10.62
N ASP A 139 -27.80 25.75 10.37
CA ASP A 139 -28.85 25.24 9.48
C ASP A 139 -28.48 25.21 7.98
N GLN A 140 -27.43 25.92 7.55
CA GLN A 140 -26.91 25.85 6.18
C GLN A 140 -25.80 24.81 6.00
N GLN A 141 -25.04 24.49 7.06
CA GLN A 141 -23.97 23.50 6.98
C GLN A 141 -24.54 22.07 6.89
N GLU A 142 -25.67 21.81 7.57
CA GLU A 142 -26.36 20.52 7.51
C GLU A 142 -27.10 20.26 6.17
N LYS A 143 -27.49 21.32 5.46
CA LYS A 143 -28.09 21.23 4.11
C LYS A 143 -27.05 21.10 2.99
N SER A 144 -25.83 21.58 3.19
CA SER A 144 -24.70 21.45 2.26
C SER A 144 -24.21 19.99 2.15
N TRP A 145 -24.24 19.23 3.25
CA TRP A 145 -23.82 17.82 3.26
C TRP A 145 -24.80 16.89 2.54
N LYS A 146 -26.04 17.34 2.26
CA LYS A 146 -27.08 16.52 1.64
C LYS A 146 -27.12 16.54 0.11
N LYS A 147 -26.11 17.11 -0.57
CA LYS A 147 -26.06 17.06 -2.05
C LYS A 147 -24.67 17.08 -2.68
N SER A 148 -23.61 16.74 -1.94
CA SER A 148 -22.40 16.24 -2.62
C SER A 148 -22.74 14.87 -3.18
N LYS A 149 -23.08 14.80 -4.48
CA LYS A 149 -22.87 13.59 -5.27
C LYS A 149 -21.41 13.26 -5.06
N THR A 150 -21.11 12.33 -4.15
CA THR A 150 -19.76 11.86 -3.93
C THR A 150 -19.20 11.47 -5.28
N SER A 151 -18.24 12.27 -5.76
CA SER A 151 -17.49 11.93 -6.96
C SER A 151 -16.84 10.60 -6.67
N LYS A 152 -17.34 9.53 -7.28
CA LYS A 152 -16.72 8.21 -7.16
C LYS A 152 -15.37 8.30 -7.88
N SER A 153 -14.29 8.46 -7.12
CA SER A 153 -12.92 8.43 -7.63
C SER A 153 -12.41 7.00 -7.72
N CYS A 154 -11.51 6.77 -8.67
CA CYS A 154 -10.85 5.48 -8.80
C CYS A 154 -9.86 5.24 -7.67
N ILE A 155 -9.70 3.98 -7.30
CA ILE A 155 -8.72 3.53 -6.31
C ILE A 155 -7.32 3.77 -6.88
N THR A 156 -6.41 4.28 -6.06
CA THR A 156 -5.01 4.44 -6.44
C THR A 156 -4.33 3.09 -6.53
N THR A 157 -3.67 2.84 -7.66
CA THR A 157 -2.79 1.69 -7.82
C THR A 157 -1.41 2.01 -7.23
N ILE A 158 -0.93 1.20 -6.28
CA ILE A 158 0.42 1.34 -5.74
C ILE A 158 1.37 0.39 -6.49
N ALA A 159 2.42 0.94 -7.09
CA ALA A 159 3.44 0.20 -7.84
C ALA A 159 4.83 0.44 -7.27
N MET A 160 5.68 -0.59 -7.32
CA MET A 160 7.11 -0.40 -7.02
C MET A 160 7.74 0.60 -8.00
N SER A 161 8.63 1.48 -7.50
CA SER A 161 9.38 2.39 -8.37
C SER A 161 10.20 1.61 -9.42
N LYS A 162 10.43 2.21 -10.61
CA LYS A 162 11.32 1.62 -11.62
C LYS A 162 12.73 1.36 -11.10
N ARG A 163 13.19 2.11 -10.09
CA ARG A 163 14.54 1.94 -9.50
C ARG A 163 14.72 0.58 -8.81
N TRP A 164 13.64 -0.05 -8.38
CA TRP A 164 13.65 -1.35 -7.71
C TRP A 164 13.86 -2.55 -8.64
N GLN A 165 13.74 -2.34 -9.95
CA GLN A 165 13.69 -3.44 -10.89
C GLN A 165 15.10 -3.92 -11.26
N TRP A 166 15.58 -4.91 -10.52
CA TRP A 166 16.89 -5.56 -10.75
C TRP A 166 17.03 -6.16 -12.17
N ALA A 167 15.93 -6.42 -12.90
CA ALA A 167 15.90 -6.89 -14.29
C ALA A 167 15.79 -5.79 -15.35
N GLY A 168 15.86 -4.51 -14.95
CA GLY A 168 15.64 -3.39 -15.84
C GLY A 168 14.16 -3.09 -16.13
N PRO A 169 13.88 -2.20 -17.11
CA PRO A 169 12.55 -1.60 -17.29
C PRO A 169 11.42 -2.60 -17.58
N ALA A 170 11.72 -3.73 -18.21
CA ALA A 170 10.72 -4.74 -18.57
C ALA A 170 10.10 -5.43 -17.34
N ALA A 171 10.80 -5.48 -16.20
CA ALA A 171 10.24 -6.04 -14.97
C ALA A 171 9.38 -5.02 -14.18
N SER A 172 9.30 -3.78 -14.66
CA SER A 172 8.55 -2.72 -13.97
C SER A 172 7.04 -2.91 -14.07
N MET A 173 6.38 -2.66 -12.94
CA MET A 173 4.92 -2.65 -12.84
C MET A 173 4.33 -1.30 -13.28
N VAL A 174 5.16 -0.27 -13.37
CA VAL A 174 4.77 1.11 -13.68
C VAL A 174 4.06 1.25 -15.04
N PRO A 175 4.49 0.60 -16.14
CA PRO A 175 3.77 0.67 -17.41
C PRO A 175 2.33 0.13 -17.34
N HIS A 176 2.02 -0.64 -16.30
CA HIS A 176 0.72 -1.31 -16.12
C HIS A 176 -0.20 -0.58 -15.13
N THR A 177 0.25 0.53 -14.54
CA THR A 177 -0.61 1.38 -13.72
C THR A 177 -1.55 2.17 -14.63
N ILE A 178 -2.82 1.77 -14.68
CA ILE A 178 -3.88 2.45 -15.42
C ILE A 178 -4.68 3.27 -14.42
N GLY A 179 -4.79 4.58 -14.59
CA GLY A 179 -5.49 5.49 -13.67
C GLY A 179 -4.58 6.09 -12.60
N PRO A 180 -5.15 6.58 -11.48
CA PRO A 180 -4.36 7.13 -10.38
C PRO A 180 -3.34 6.10 -9.88
N ALA A 181 -2.09 6.53 -9.76
CA ALA A 181 -0.98 5.70 -9.33
C ALA A 181 -0.25 6.35 -8.15
N GLY A 182 0.31 5.53 -7.27
CA GLY A 182 1.30 5.91 -6.28
C GLY A 182 2.49 4.98 -6.40
N TYR A 183 3.67 5.48 -6.02
CA TYR A 183 4.93 4.75 -6.17
C TYR A 183 5.51 4.47 -4.80
N ASP A 184 5.96 3.23 -4.64
CA ASP A 184 6.25 2.64 -3.35
C ASP A 184 7.63 1.99 -3.36
N ASP A 185 8.38 2.17 -2.28
CA ASP A 185 9.57 1.39 -2.01
C ASP A 185 9.58 0.82 -0.61
N HIS A 186 9.97 -0.45 -0.52
CA HIS A 186 10.10 -1.19 0.72
C HIS A 186 11.54 -1.14 1.21
N MET A 187 11.82 -0.49 2.34
CA MET A 187 13.21 -0.26 2.79
C MET A 187 13.56 -1.14 3.98
N TYR A 188 14.43 -2.13 3.75
CA TYR A 188 14.95 -3.02 4.79
C TYR A 188 16.47 -3.14 4.71
N TYR A 189 17.16 -2.51 5.66
CA TYR A 189 18.62 -2.55 5.73
C TYR A 189 19.13 -3.83 6.42
N SER A 190 18.28 -4.48 7.22
CA SER A 190 18.60 -5.73 7.94
C SER A 190 18.92 -6.92 7.05
N PHE A 191 18.68 -6.85 5.74
CA PHE A 191 19.07 -7.90 4.79
C PHE A 191 20.46 -7.65 4.15
N GLY A 192 21.12 -6.53 4.47
CA GLY A 192 22.43 -6.17 3.95
C GLY A 192 22.41 -5.62 2.51
N GLY A 193 23.61 -5.35 1.97
CA GLY A 193 23.81 -4.93 0.57
C GLY A 193 23.61 -3.45 0.26
N VAL A 194 23.12 -2.65 1.22
CA VAL A 194 22.86 -1.21 1.06
C VAL A 194 23.71 -0.34 1.98
N ALA A 195 24.06 -0.87 3.16
CA ALA A 195 24.93 -0.24 4.14
C ALA A 195 25.71 -1.33 4.90
N GLU A 196 26.85 -0.96 5.47
CA GLU A 196 27.58 -1.82 6.38
C GLU A 196 26.75 -2.08 7.65
N ALA A 197 26.94 -3.24 8.29
CA ALA A 197 26.18 -3.67 9.46
C ALA A 197 26.62 -2.93 10.74
N ASN A 198 26.51 -1.60 10.75
CA ASN A 198 26.75 -0.75 11.90
C ASN A 198 25.90 0.52 11.85
N PHE A 199 25.77 1.16 13.01
CA PHE A 199 24.91 2.34 13.19
C PHE A 199 25.33 3.51 12.29
N ASP A 200 26.61 3.88 12.25
CA ASP A 200 27.06 5.04 11.50
C ASP A 200 26.83 4.89 9.99
N SER A 201 27.04 3.70 9.44
CA SER A 201 26.75 3.43 8.03
C SER A 201 25.26 3.52 7.70
N TYR A 202 24.39 3.00 8.58
CA TYR A 202 22.93 3.12 8.41
C TYR A 202 22.50 4.60 8.40
N MET A 203 22.99 5.37 9.37
CA MET A 203 22.67 6.80 9.50
C MET A 203 23.20 7.60 8.31
N GLN A 204 24.45 7.37 7.90
CA GLN A 204 25.03 8.02 6.71
C GLN A 204 24.21 7.72 5.46
N THR A 205 23.82 6.47 5.23
CA THR A 205 23.06 6.09 4.04
C THR A 205 21.64 6.66 4.07
N MET A 206 20.91 6.51 5.17
CA MET A 206 19.54 7.02 5.31
C MET A 206 19.49 8.54 5.23
N CYS A 207 20.36 9.23 5.96
CA CYS A 207 20.43 10.69 5.96
C CYS A 207 21.02 11.29 4.67
N ASN A 208 21.39 10.50 3.65
CA ASN A 208 21.87 11.01 2.35
C ASN A 208 21.13 10.41 1.14
N GLN A 209 20.06 9.63 1.33
CA GLN A 209 19.29 9.10 0.22
C GLN A 209 18.63 10.20 -0.63
N ASP A 210 18.49 9.95 -1.92
CA ASP A 210 17.90 10.87 -2.91
C ASP A 210 16.66 10.27 -3.61
N HIS A 211 16.03 9.25 -3.03
CA HIS A 211 14.96 8.47 -3.67
C HIS A 211 13.78 9.34 -4.14
N LEU A 212 13.30 10.28 -3.32
CA LEU A 212 12.24 11.22 -3.72
C LEU A 212 12.65 12.05 -4.95
N ALA A 213 13.87 12.57 -4.99
CA ALA A 213 14.37 13.34 -6.13
C ALA A 213 14.50 12.47 -7.39
N GLN A 214 14.89 11.19 -7.24
CA GLN A 214 14.89 10.24 -8.35
C GLN A 214 13.48 9.92 -8.85
N ALA A 215 12.51 9.74 -7.95
CA ALA A 215 11.12 9.49 -8.29
C ALA A 215 10.52 10.69 -9.05
N GLN A 216 10.76 11.91 -8.58
CA GLN A 216 10.38 13.15 -9.26
C GLN A 216 10.97 13.25 -10.67
N LYS A 217 12.27 12.96 -10.85
CA LYS A 217 12.93 12.94 -12.18
C LYS A 217 12.31 11.93 -13.14
N ARG A 218 11.67 10.88 -12.63
CA ARG A 218 11.01 9.82 -13.42
C ARG A 218 9.50 10.02 -13.58
N ASN A 219 8.95 11.09 -13.03
CA ASN A 219 7.50 11.33 -12.94
C ASN A 219 6.77 10.18 -12.21
N GLU A 220 7.40 9.64 -11.17
CA GLU A 220 6.87 8.60 -10.28
C GLU A 220 6.36 9.23 -8.99
N ILE A 221 5.34 10.09 -9.10
CA ILE A 221 4.71 10.79 -7.96
C ILE A 221 3.17 10.60 -7.98
N PRO A 222 2.49 10.54 -6.82
CA PRO A 222 3.01 10.59 -5.45
C PRO A 222 3.91 9.39 -5.11
N TYR A 223 4.95 9.65 -4.31
CA TYR A 223 6.00 8.70 -3.94
C TYR A 223 6.03 8.52 -2.42
N GLY A 224 6.32 7.32 -1.93
CA GLY A 224 6.46 7.07 -0.50
C GLY A 224 7.03 5.69 -0.19
N HIS A 225 7.03 5.35 1.10
CA HIS A 225 7.57 4.11 1.63
C HIS A 225 6.51 3.23 2.28
N GLY A 226 5.93 2.32 1.53
CA GLY A 226 4.87 1.41 1.92
C GLY A 226 5.31 0.28 2.85
N GLU A 227 6.61 0.03 2.99
CA GLU A 227 7.13 -0.83 4.05
C GLU A 227 8.52 -0.38 4.54
N PHE A 228 8.69 -0.33 5.86
CA PHE A 228 10.00 -0.25 6.52
C PHE A 228 9.87 -0.75 7.95
N SER A 229 10.98 -0.99 8.64
CA SER A 229 10.98 -1.35 10.07
C SER A 229 12.17 -0.75 10.81
N LEU A 230 12.28 -1.00 12.12
CA LEU A 230 13.48 -0.66 12.89
C LEU A 230 14.53 -1.77 12.85
N ALA A 231 14.34 -2.79 12.01
CA ALA A 231 15.21 -3.95 11.97
C ALA A 231 16.63 -3.60 11.52
N THR A 232 17.61 -4.17 12.22
CA THR A 232 19.04 -4.00 11.95
C THR A 232 19.69 -5.37 11.84
N ASN A 233 20.77 -5.47 11.06
CA ASN A 233 21.64 -6.66 11.02
C ASN A 233 22.85 -6.55 11.98
N PHE A 234 22.75 -5.67 12.97
CA PHE A 234 23.71 -5.49 14.05
C PHE A 234 22.96 -5.29 15.37
N ASN A 235 23.65 -5.48 16.50
CA ASN A 235 23.07 -5.34 17.82
C ASN A 235 22.89 -3.86 18.20
N ALA A 236 21.75 -3.28 17.84
CA ALA A 236 21.42 -1.89 18.10
C ALA A 236 20.89 -1.68 19.53
N THR A 237 21.37 -0.63 20.21
CA THR A 237 20.79 -0.16 21.47
C THR A 237 19.45 0.55 21.24
N ASP A 238 18.67 0.76 22.31
CA ASP A 238 17.41 1.48 22.21
C ASP A 238 17.58 2.93 21.73
N ASP A 239 18.65 3.61 22.14
CA ASP A 239 18.98 4.96 21.66
C ASP A 239 19.35 4.97 20.17
N GLN A 240 20.09 3.94 19.71
CA GLN A 240 20.39 3.77 18.30
C GLN A 240 19.10 3.49 17.49
N LEU A 241 18.16 2.70 18.02
CA LEU A 241 16.89 2.45 17.37
C LEU A 241 16.01 3.71 17.29
N ARG A 242 16.01 4.56 18.32
CA ARG A 242 15.32 5.86 18.28
C ARG A 242 15.90 6.74 17.18
N ALA A 243 17.21 6.93 17.17
CA ALA A 243 17.89 7.73 16.16
C ALA A 243 17.68 7.16 14.74
N TRP A 244 17.74 5.84 14.59
CA TRP A 244 17.45 5.15 13.34
C TRP A 244 16.01 5.39 12.86
N GLY A 245 15.03 5.25 13.76
CA GLY A 245 13.62 5.54 13.46
C GLY A 245 13.39 7.00 13.09
N ASP A 246 14.03 7.93 13.79
CA ASP A 246 13.95 9.36 13.48
C ASP A 246 14.56 9.69 12.12
N ALA A 247 15.72 9.12 11.77
CA ALA A 247 16.35 9.34 10.46
C ALA A 247 15.49 8.82 9.30
N GLN A 248 14.89 7.64 9.47
CA GLN A 248 13.90 7.09 8.55
C GLN A 248 12.72 8.05 8.38
N ARG A 249 12.05 8.43 9.47
CA ARG A 249 10.91 9.37 9.42
C ARG A 249 11.30 10.75 8.91
N PHE A 250 12.52 11.21 9.15
CA PHE A 250 13.00 12.51 8.68
C PHE A 250 13.03 12.56 7.16
N ARG A 251 13.45 11.45 6.52
CA ARG A 251 13.40 11.31 5.07
C ARG A 251 11.98 11.06 4.58
N PHE A 252 11.30 10.07 5.14
CA PHE A 252 10.02 9.62 4.62
C PHE A 252 8.89 10.65 4.80
N SER A 253 8.99 11.55 5.78
CA SER A 253 8.01 12.63 5.96
C SER A 253 8.19 13.79 4.98
N GLN A 254 9.25 13.79 4.16
CA GLN A 254 9.37 14.68 3.00
C GLN A 254 8.61 14.16 1.78
N GLU A 255 8.12 12.91 1.86
CA GLU A 255 7.43 12.19 0.80
C GLU A 255 5.91 12.19 1.05
N ASN A 256 5.13 11.48 0.25
CA ASN A 256 3.67 11.51 0.36
C ASN A 256 3.12 10.60 1.46
N TYR A 257 3.81 9.51 1.78
CA TYR A 257 3.37 8.55 2.79
C TYR A 257 4.50 7.63 3.26
N TRP A 258 4.30 7.02 4.41
CA TRP A 258 5.09 5.89 4.88
C TRP A 258 4.25 4.94 5.71
N THR A 259 4.63 3.67 5.74
CA THR A 259 3.91 2.61 6.47
C THR A 259 4.91 1.71 7.19
N PHE A 260 4.79 1.66 8.52
CA PHE A 260 5.62 0.80 9.36
C PHE A 260 5.19 -0.66 9.21
N TRP A 261 6.12 -1.53 8.83
CA TRP A 261 5.96 -2.96 8.80
C TRP A 261 6.47 -3.59 10.10
N SER A 262 5.62 -4.14 10.96
CA SER A 262 4.18 -4.39 10.86
C SER A 262 3.40 -3.69 11.98
N PHE A 263 2.07 -3.66 11.90
CA PHE A 263 1.25 -3.07 12.96
C PHE A 263 1.43 -3.78 14.31
N ARG A 264 1.49 -5.12 14.29
CA ARG A 264 1.64 -5.94 15.50
C ARG A 264 2.21 -7.31 15.14
N LEU A 265 3.13 -7.80 15.98
CA LEU A 265 3.52 -9.20 16.04
C LEU A 265 2.93 -9.92 17.27
N GLY A 266 3.05 -11.25 17.25
CA GLY A 266 2.68 -12.14 18.36
C GLY A 266 3.42 -11.84 19.66
N ALA A 267 3.09 -12.58 20.71
CA ALA A 267 3.75 -12.40 22.01
C ALA A 267 5.18 -12.99 21.98
N PRO A 268 6.13 -12.47 22.77
CA PRO A 268 7.50 -13.02 22.88
C PRO A 268 7.57 -14.47 23.40
N THR A 269 6.43 -15.02 23.81
CA THR A 269 6.29 -16.42 24.21
C THR A 269 6.19 -17.38 23.02
N GLU A 270 6.06 -16.86 21.81
CA GLU A 270 6.13 -17.66 20.58
C GLU A 270 7.59 -18.03 20.27
N PRO A 271 7.87 -19.28 19.86
CA PRO A 271 9.23 -19.84 19.84
C PRO A 271 10.22 -19.09 18.93
N ASP A 272 9.73 -18.38 17.91
CA ASP A 272 10.56 -17.69 16.93
C ASP A 272 10.60 -16.16 17.13
N LEU A 273 9.98 -15.62 18.20
CA LEU A 273 9.87 -14.18 18.43
C LEU A 273 10.66 -13.74 19.67
N THR A 274 11.87 -13.20 19.44
CA THR A 274 12.64 -12.56 20.53
C THR A 274 12.08 -11.18 20.88
N PRO A 275 12.28 -10.68 22.12
CA PRO A 275 11.87 -9.33 22.49
C PRO A 275 12.45 -8.24 21.56
N GLN A 276 13.71 -8.42 21.11
CA GLN A 276 14.35 -7.49 20.18
C GLN A 276 13.71 -7.55 18.80
N PHE A 277 13.39 -8.75 18.31
CA PHE A 277 12.71 -8.90 17.03
C PHE A 277 11.34 -8.23 17.05
N ILE A 278 10.53 -8.48 18.09
CA ILE A 278 9.21 -7.86 18.21
C ILE A 278 9.36 -6.34 18.31
N LYS A 279 10.29 -5.83 19.12
CA LYS A 279 10.57 -4.39 19.22
C LYS A 279 10.88 -3.75 17.86
N GLN A 280 11.60 -4.45 16.98
CA GLN A 280 12.01 -3.90 15.70
C GLN A 280 10.96 -4.03 14.58
N TRP A 281 10.10 -5.05 14.65
CA TRP A 281 9.15 -5.42 13.59
C TRP A 281 7.67 -5.23 13.95
N SER A 282 7.36 -4.76 15.17
CA SER A 282 6.00 -4.47 15.65
C SER A 282 5.90 -3.02 16.07
N TYR A 283 5.11 -2.24 15.32
CA TYR A 283 4.85 -0.83 15.60
C TYR A 283 4.41 -0.62 17.06
N LEU A 284 3.42 -1.38 17.52
CA LEU A 284 2.90 -1.25 18.88
C LEU A 284 3.96 -1.57 19.94
N GLN A 285 4.83 -2.55 19.70
CA GLN A 285 5.88 -2.88 20.66
C GLN A 285 6.98 -1.82 20.68
N ALA A 286 7.34 -1.28 19.51
CA ALA A 286 8.32 -0.20 19.40
C ALA A 286 7.85 1.06 20.17
N VAL A 287 6.55 1.37 20.09
CA VAL A 287 5.91 2.44 20.86
C VAL A 287 5.93 2.13 22.36
N GLU A 288 5.51 0.93 22.75
CA GLU A 288 5.45 0.53 24.16
C GLU A 288 6.83 0.50 24.84
N SER A 289 7.86 0.02 24.13
CA SER A 289 9.24 0.02 24.63
C SER A 289 9.92 1.38 24.53
N GLY A 290 9.24 2.40 24.00
CA GLY A 290 9.74 3.76 23.89
C GLY A 290 10.90 3.92 22.90
N VAL A 291 11.01 3.07 21.87
CA VAL A 291 11.96 3.27 20.75
C VAL A 291 11.28 3.90 19.52
N TRP A 292 9.96 4.03 19.56
CA TRP A 292 9.13 4.78 18.61
C TRP A 292 8.25 5.77 19.38
N PRO A 293 8.02 7.00 18.88
CA PRO A 293 7.17 7.96 19.58
C PRO A 293 5.70 7.51 19.58
N ARG A 294 4.92 7.99 20.56
CA ARG A 294 3.48 7.70 20.61
C ARG A 294 2.73 8.41 19.48
N GLU A 295 3.09 9.66 19.22
CA GLU A 295 2.58 10.43 18.10
C GLU A 295 3.49 10.18 16.87
N PRO A 296 2.96 9.59 15.78
CA PRO A 296 3.78 9.17 14.65
C PRO A 296 4.51 10.32 13.93
N SER A 297 4.02 11.56 14.07
CA SER A 297 4.61 12.77 13.48
C SER A 297 5.74 13.38 14.31
N GLU A 298 5.96 12.91 15.53
CA GLU A 298 7.02 13.43 16.41
C GLU A 298 8.38 12.77 16.14
N TYR A 299 9.43 13.40 16.64
CA TYR A 299 10.81 12.92 16.63
C TYR A 299 11.37 12.95 18.05
N PHE A 300 12.23 11.98 18.41
CA PHE A 300 13.03 12.11 19.62
C PHE A 300 14.13 13.17 19.43
N ASN A 301 14.69 13.24 18.23
CA ASN A 301 15.66 14.23 17.78
C ASN A 301 15.33 14.70 16.34
N PRO A 302 14.73 15.88 16.14
CA PRO A 302 14.44 16.41 14.80
C PRO A 302 15.69 16.77 13.99
N SER A 303 16.84 16.92 14.65
CA SER A 303 18.14 17.25 14.04
C SER A 303 19.02 16.00 13.82
N VAL A 304 18.46 14.79 13.87
CA VAL A 304 19.21 13.53 13.82
C VAL A 304 20.09 13.36 12.58
N CYS A 305 19.72 13.99 11.45
CA CYS A 305 20.47 13.91 10.20
C CYS A 305 21.50 15.04 10.00
N GLU A 306 21.54 16.07 10.84
CA GLU A 306 22.51 17.17 10.71
C GLU A 306 23.97 16.70 10.68
N PRO A 307 24.42 15.75 11.53
CA PRO A 307 25.81 15.28 11.52
C PRO A 307 26.23 14.57 10.22
N TYR A 308 25.27 14.08 9.44
CA TYR A 308 25.51 13.23 8.28
C TYR A 308 25.31 13.95 6.95
N THR A 309 24.75 15.16 6.95
CA THR A 309 24.36 15.90 5.74
C THR A 309 25.42 16.86 5.21
N ASN A 310 26.55 17.05 5.90
CA ASN A 310 27.63 17.94 5.47
C ASN A 310 29.03 17.46 5.90
N ASN A 311 29.64 16.58 5.10
CA ASN A 311 31.10 16.33 5.14
C ASN A 311 31.74 16.29 3.74
N THR A 312 31.17 17.00 2.77
CA THR A 312 31.77 17.16 1.43
C THR A 312 32.79 18.30 1.34
N GLN A 313 33.31 18.82 2.46
CA GLN A 313 34.27 19.94 2.44
C GLN A 313 35.66 19.69 3.05
N ASN A 314 35.98 18.54 3.65
CA ASN A 314 37.32 18.36 4.25
C ASN A 314 38.07 17.05 3.92
N ALA A 315 37.65 16.28 2.91
CA ALA A 315 38.42 15.11 2.43
C ALA A 315 39.32 15.41 1.22
N SER A 316 39.75 16.67 1.07
CA SER A 316 40.67 17.11 0.01
C SER A 316 41.71 18.05 0.60
N ASN A 317 42.46 17.60 1.61
CA ASN A 317 43.76 18.15 2.03
C ASN A 317 44.35 17.30 3.17
N THR A 318 44.83 16.10 2.83
CA THR A 318 45.94 15.42 3.53
C THR A 318 46.63 14.49 2.54
#